data_AF-A0A0B5FDJ0-F1
#
_entry.id   AF-A0A0B5FDJ0-F1
#
_cell.length_a   1.000
_cell.length_b   1.000
_cell.length_c   1.000
_cell.angle_alpha   90.00
_cell.angle_beta   90.00
_cell.angle_gamma   90.00
#
_symmetry.space_group_name_H-M   'P 1'
#
loop_
_entity.id
_entity.type
_entity.pdbx_description
1 polymer ?
#
loop_
_entity_poly.entity_id
_entity_poly.type
_entity_poly.pdbx_seq_one_letter_code
_entity_poly.pdbx_strand_id
1 'polypeptide(L)'
;MDQKLEKHFRERAVVLGNSGDSAALPELIDLTRSPAANVRRLAASAIGKLAGLAEAKVAVAALQPLLQDGSPQVRQYAAKALSAYGAEAKCALADLRDMAISPVEKEYNNNGAKLAIEIIEEASRIVERQAVHCCRRCGVKLEADEYTRSHKAFQRPFCNYCFDEVFLERRNFETKVQLQKNIRAKDGTWVQSDGERLICEVLHAERIRYRYDERFRILDGYAIRPDFYLPEFDVYIEYWGMDTADYKIGMLKKQQLYQQQGKRLVSLYPEDKPRMRDALLDKLGKYQ
;
A
#
# COMPACT_ATOMS: atom_id res chain seq x y z
N MET A 1 13.46 -6.65 -40.25
CA MET A 1 14.31 -7.80 -39.90
C MET A 1 14.25 -8.79 -41.05
N ASP A 2 15.37 -9.38 -41.45
CA ASP A 2 15.41 -10.44 -42.47
C ASP A 2 14.55 -11.63 -42.03
N GLN A 3 13.70 -12.15 -42.91
CA GLN A 3 12.82 -13.30 -42.63
C GLN A 3 13.61 -14.55 -42.20
N LYS A 4 14.83 -14.73 -42.71
CA LYS A 4 15.71 -15.82 -42.29
C LYS A 4 16.19 -15.64 -40.85
N LEU A 5 16.53 -14.41 -40.46
CA LEU A 5 16.95 -14.07 -39.10
C LEU A 5 15.79 -14.22 -38.10
N GLU A 6 14.57 -13.81 -38.49
CA GLU A 6 13.38 -14.06 -37.66
C GLU A 6 13.16 -15.55 -37.43
N LYS A 7 13.23 -16.36 -38.50
CA LYS A 7 13.08 -17.82 -38.40
C LYS A 7 14.11 -18.42 -37.46
N HIS A 8 15.37 -18.01 -37.59
CA HIS A 8 16.45 -18.46 -36.72
C HIS A 8 16.17 -18.12 -35.24
N PHE A 9 15.78 -16.88 -34.92
CA PHE A 9 15.46 -16.50 -33.54
C PHE A 9 14.25 -17.24 -32.97
N ARG A 10 13.24 -17.53 -33.78
CA ARG A 10 12.11 -18.36 -33.37
C ARG A 10 12.55 -19.78 -32.99
N GLU A 11 13.35 -20.40 -33.85
CA GLU A 11 13.89 -21.75 -33.61
C GLU A 11 14.79 -21.76 -32.37
N ARG A 12 15.65 -20.73 -32.23
CA ARG A 12 16.53 -20.58 -31.07
C ARG A 12 15.75 -20.48 -29.77
N ALA A 13 14.70 -19.66 -29.69
CA ALA A 13 13.85 -19.56 -28.51
C ALA A 13 13.22 -20.91 -28.11
N VAL A 14 12.78 -21.71 -29.09
CA VAL A 14 12.20 -23.03 -28.85
C VAL A 14 13.25 -24.02 -28.33
N VAL A 15 14.43 -24.04 -28.94
CA VAL A 15 15.54 -24.92 -28.52
C VAL A 15 15.96 -24.60 -27.09
N LEU A 16 16.18 -23.31 -26.78
CA LEU A 16 16.53 -22.85 -25.45
C LEU A 16 15.48 -23.25 -24.41
N GLY A 17 14.20 -23.01 -24.68
CA GLY A 17 13.12 -23.40 -23.76
C GLY A 17 12.96 -24.91 -23.57
N ASN A 18 13.28 -25.71 -24.59
CA ASN A 18 13.21 -27.18 -24.50
C ASN A 18 14.46 -27.79 -23.85
N SER A 19 15.57 -27.06 -23.77
CA SER A 19 16.79 -27.54 -23.13
C SER A 19 16.62 -27.75 -21.62
N GLY A 20 15.72 -26.99 -20.98
CA GLY A 20 15.57 -26.97 -19.53
C GLY A 20 16.79 -26.37 -18.80
N ASP A 21 17.74 -25.80 -19.53
CA ASP A 21 18.95 -25.20 -18.95
C ASP A 21 18.65 -23.78 -18.46
N SER A 22 18.87 -23.53 -17.17
CA SER A 22 18.67 -22.20 -16.58
C SER A 22 19.68 -21.18 -17.11
N ALA A 23 20.83 -21.61 -17.64
CA ALA A 23 21.80 -20.74 -18.31
C ALA A 23 21.26 -20.12 -19.61
N ALA A 24 20.15 -20.63 -20.15
CA ALA A 24 19.47 -20.05 -21.30
C ALA A 24 18.71 -18.75 -20.98
N LEU A 25 18.46 -18.44 -19.70
CA LEU A 25 17.61 -17.32 -19.30
C LEU A 25 18.07 -15.96 -19.86
N PRO A 26 19.35 -15.56 -19.80
CA PRO A 26 19.79 -14.27 -20.33
C PRO A 26 19.52 -14.11 -21.83
N GLU A 27 19.81 -15.14 -22.63
CA GLU A 27 19.56 -15.11 -24.07
C GLU A 27 18.05 -15.03 -24.39
N LEU A 28 17.22 -15.77 -23.63
CA LEU A 28 15.77 -15.68 -23.75
C LEU A 28 15.23 -14.29 -23.40
N ILE A 29 15.83 -13.60 -22.43
CA ILE A 29 15.49 -12.21 -22.06
C ILE A 29 15.81 -11.26 -23.21
N ASP A 30 16.92 -11.45 -23.92
CA ASP A 30 17.22 -10.63 -25.10
C ASP A 30 16.18 -10.85 -26.21
N LEU A 31 15.73 -12.10 -26.39
CA LEU A 31 14.70 -12.43 -27.39
C LEU A 31 13.32 -11.83 -27.05
N THR A 32 13.01 -11.49 -25.80
CA THR A 32 11.77 -10.78 -25.44
C THR A 32 11.74 -9.35 -25.99
N ARG A 33 12.89 -8.80 -26.41
CA ARG A 33 13.01 -7.45 -27.00
C ARG A 33 13.04 -7.46 -28.53
N SER A 34 12.86 -8.63 -29.14
CA SER A 34 12.88 -8.77 -30.60
C SER A 34 11.80 -7.90 -31.27
N PRO A 35 12.09 -7.31 -32.44
CA PRO A 35 11.07 -6.56 -33.20
C PRO A 35 9.91 -7.46 -33.67
N ALA A 36 10.14 -8.77 -33.83
CA ALA A 36 9.11 -9.71 -34.26
C ALA A 36 8.30 -10.25 -33.07
N ALA A 37 6.98 -10.03 -33.10
CA ALA A 37 6.05 -10.52 -32.07
C ALA A 37 6.11 -12.06 -31.90
N ASN A 38 6.34 -12.81 -32.99
CA ASN A 38 6.49 -14.26 -32.93
C ASN A 38 7.69 -14.70 -32.09
N VAL A 39 8.82 -13.98 -32.19
CA VAL A 39 10.02 -14.26 -31.40
C VAL A 39 9.74 -13.94 -29.93
N ARG A 40 9.17 -12.76 -29.63
CA ARG A 40 8.84 -12.35 -28.25
C ARG A 40 7.90 -13.35 -27.56
N ARG A 41 6.86 -13.81 -28.27
CA ARG A 41 5.91 -14.81 -27.76
C ARG A 41 6.59 -16.14 -27.43
N LEU A 42 7.48 -16.60 -28.32
CA LEU A 42 8.23 -17.85 -28.09
C LEU A 42 9.24 -17.71 -26.96
N ALA A 43 9.88 -16.54 -26.83
CA ALA A 43 10.75 -16.22 -25.71
C ALA A 43 9.97 -16.27 -24.38
N ALA A 44 8.81 -15.61 -24.29
CA ALA A 44 7.94 -15.69 -23.11
C ALA A 44 7.55 -17.14 -22.78
N SER A 45 7.17 -17.92 -23.80
CA SER A 45 6.86 -19.34 -23.63
C SER A 45 8.03 -20.14 -23.09
N ALA A 46 9.24 -19.87 -23.58
CA ALA A 46 10.45 -20.57 -23.19
C ALA A 46 10.87 -20.21 -21.76
N ILE A 47 10.80 -18.94 -21.38
CA ILE A 47 11.04 -18.50 -20.00
C ILE A 47 10.05 -19.20 -19.05
N GLY A 48 8.77 -19.29 -19.41
CA GLY A 48 7.78 -20.02 -18.61
C GLY A 48 8.10 -21.51 -18.41
N LYS A 49 8.76 -22.17 -19.36
CA LYS A 49 9.22 -23.56 -19.21
C LYS A 49 10.40 -23.72 -18.24
N LEU A 50 11.14 -22.64 -18.00
CA LEU A 50 12.25 -22.61 -17.04
C LEU A 50 11.78 -22.27 -15.62
N ALA A 51 10.47 -22.16 -15.38
CA ALA A 51 9.93 -22.00 -14.04
C ALA A 51 10.40 -23.15 -13.12
N GLY A 52 10.91 -22.79 -11.94
CA GLY A 52 11.50 -23.73 -10.98
C GLY A 52 12.95 -24.15 -11.28
N LEU A 53 13.49 -23.81 -12.45
CA LEU A 53 14.87 -24.12 -12.85
C LEU A 53 15.76 -22.87 -12.87
N ALA A 54 15.20 -21.75 -13.33
CA ALA A 54 15.91 -20.48 -13.46
C ALA A 54 15.54 -19.48 -12.35
N GLU A 55 16.35 -18.43 -12.21
CA GLU A 55 16.14 -17.38 -11.20
C GLU A 55 14.80 -16.66 -11.42
N ALA A 56 13.83 -16.95 -10.54
CA ALA A 56 12.45 -16.51 -10.69
C ALA A 56 12.31 -14.99 -10.77
N LYS A 57 13.02 -14.24 -9.92
CA LYS A 57 12.97 -12.77 -9.89
C LYS A 57 13.36 -12.14 -11.22
N VAL A 58 14.42 -12.64 -11.84
CA VAL A 58 14.93 -12.14 -13.13
C VAL A 58 13.98 -12.50 -14.26
N ALA A 59 13.47 -13.74 -14.27
CA ALA A 59 12.51 -14.20 -15.26
C ALA A 59 11.18 -13.43 -15.20
N VAL A 60 10.61 -13.24 -14.00
CA VAL A 60 9.38 -12.48 -13.78
C VAL A 60 9.53 -11.03 -14.22
N ALA A 61 10.65 -10.38 -13.88
CA ALA A 61 10.93 -9.00 -14.30
C ALA A 61 11.02 -8.84 -15.83
N ALA A 62 11.49 -9.87 -16.55
CA ALA A 62 11.51 -9.86 -18.01
C ALA A 62 10.14 -10.16 -18.65
N LEU A 63 9.29 -10.94 -17.97
CA LEU A 63 7.95 -11.30 -18.45
C LEU A 63 6.92 -10.20 -18.21
N GLN A 64 7.01 -9.47 -17.10
CA GLN A 64 5.99 -8.49 -16.68
C GLN A 64 5.72 -7.40 -17.76
N PRO A 65 6.72 -6.78 -18.40
CA PRO A 65 6.47 -5.79 -19.46
C PRO A 65 5.71 -6.35 -20.68
N LEU A 66 5.82 -7.67 -20.93
CA LEU A 66 5.15 -8.31 -22.06
C LEU A 66 3.63 -8.42 -21.89
N LEU A 67 3.09 -8.18 -20.68
CA LEU A 67 1.65 -8.04 -20.46
C LEU A 67 1.07 -6.79 -21.13
N GLN A 68 1.91 -5.82 -21.51
CA GLN A 68 1.51 -4.61 -22.23
C GLN A 68 1.99 -4.63 -23.70
N ASP A 69 2.42 -5.79 -24.21
CA ASP A 69 2.91 -5.92 -25.58
C ASP A 69 1.82 -5.58 -26.62
N GLY A 70 2.21 -4.95 -27.73
CA GLY A 70 1.28 -4.60 -28.81
C GLY A 70 0.59 -5.83 -29.46
N SER A 71 1.19 -7.01 -29.37
CA SER A 71 0.60 -8.26 -29.89
C SER A 71 -0.20 -9.00 -28.82
N PRO A 72 -1.50 -9.27 -29.03
CA PRO A 72 -2.32 -10.04 -28.10
C PRO A 72 -1.77 -11.44 -27.79
N GLN A 73 -1.11 -12.08 -28.77
CA GLN A 73 -0.54 -13.40 -28.54
C GLN A 73 0.70 -13.33 -27.62
N VAL A 74 1.46 -12.25 -27.62
CA VAL A 74 2.59 -12.08 -26.70
C VAL A 74 2.07 -11.95 -25.27
N ARG A 75 1.04 -11.11 -25.06
CA ARG A 75 0.38 -10.93 -23.75
C ARG A 75 -0.17 -12.24 -23.20
N GLN A 76 -0.79 -13.06 -24.05
CA GLN A 76 -1.27 -14.41 -23.68
C GLN A 76 -0.17 -15.27 -23.04
N TYR A 77 0.97 -15.35 -23.73
CA TYR A 77 2.08 -16.21 -23.33
C TYR A 77 2.83 -15.63 -22.13
N ALA A 78 2.89 -14.30 -22.00
CA ALA A 78 3.41 -13.64 -20.81
C ALA A 78 2.59 -14.01 -19.57
N ALA A 79 1.26 -13.91 -19.62
CA ALA A 79 0.40 -14.29 -18.50
C ALA A 79 0.51 -15.78 -18.15
N LYS A 80 0.55 -16.67 -19.16
CA LYS A 80 0.76 -18.10 -18.94
C LYS A 80 2.13 -18.39 -18.31
N ALA A 81 3.18 -17.72 -18.76
CA ALA A 81 4.52 -17.89 -18.22
C ALA A 81 4.61 -17.39 -16.76
N LEU A 82 4.05 -16.21 -16.46
CA LEU A 82 3.98 -15.67 -15.09
C LEU A 82 3.23 -16.61 -14.15
N SER A 83 2.14 -17.24 -14.62
CA SER A 83 1.41 -18.25 -13.84
C SER A 83 2.29 -19.44 -13.44
N ALA A 84 3.23 -19.87 -14.29
CA ALA A 84 4.15 -20.97 -13.98
C ALA A 84 5.15 -20.63 -12.85
N TYR A 85 5.43 -19.34 -12.62
CA TYR A 85 6.28 -18.87 -11.52
C TYR A 85 5.54 -18.75 -10.17
N GLY A 86 4.22 -18.94 -10.13
CA GLY A 86 3.43 -18.99 -8.90
C GLY A 86 3.64 -17.76 -8.00
N ALA A 87 3.94 -17.99 -6.72
CA ALA A 87 4.07 -16.92 -5.71
C ALA A 87 5.15 -15.87 -6.06
N GLU A 88 6.21 -16.26 -6.79
CA GLU A 88 7.27 -15.34 -7.21
C GLU A 88 6.76 -14.28 -8.19
N ALA A 89 5.66 -14.57 -8.91
CA ALA A 89 5.01 -13.65 -9.83
C ALA A 89 3.97 -12.73 -9.15
N LYS A 90 3.89 -12.69 -7.81
CA LYS A 90 2.94 -11.85 -7.06
C LYS A 90 2.98 -10.36 -7.45
N CYS A 91 4.15 -9.85 -7.84
CA CYS A 91 4.30 -8.46 -8.30
C CYS A 91 3.53 -8.14 -9.60
N ALA A 92 3.25 -9.14 -10.44
CA ALA A 92 2.53 -8.98 -11.71
C ALA A 92 1.00 -9.03 -11.55
N LEU A 93 0.47 -9.24 -10.35
CA LEU A 93 -0.98 -9.35 -10.11
C LEU A 93 -1.76 -8.09 -10.51
N ALA A 94 -1.18 -6.90 -10.38
CA ALA A 94 -1.83 -5.65 -10.80
C ALA A 94 -2.04 -5.64 -12.33
N ASP A 95 -0.98 -5.87 -13.09
CA ASP A 95 -1.02 -5.90 -14.56
C ASP A 95 -1.96 -7.01 -15.09
N LEU A 96 -1.95 -8.18 -14.43
CA LEU A 96 -2.87 -9.27 -14.79
C LEU A 96 -4.33 -8.92 -14.52
N ARG A 97 -4.64 -8.20 -13.42
CA ARG A 97 -6.01 -7.75 -13.12
C ARG A 97 -6.48 -6.70 -14.13
N ASP A 98 -5.61 -5.78 -14.51
CA ASP A 98 -5.91 -4.80 -15.57
C ASP A 98 -6.19 -5.52 -16.90
N MET A 99 -5.36 -6.51 -17.26
CA MET A 99 -5.61 -7.35 -18.44
C MET A 99 -6.91 -8.16 -18.32
N ALA A 100 -7.27 -8.65 -17.15
CA ALA A 100 -8.46 -9.48 -16.93
C ALA A 100 -9.79 -8.76 -17.15
N ILE A 101 -9.82 -7.43 -16.94
CA ILE A 101 -11.03 -6.60 -17.05
C ILE A 101 -11.03 -5.69 -18.28
N SER A 102 -9.92 -5.63 -19.02
CA SER A 102 -9.79 -4.75 -20.18
C SER A 102 -10.79 -5.11 -21.29
N PRO A 103 -11.67 -4.17 -21.71
CA PRO A 103 -12.70 -4.43 -22.73
C PRO A 103 -12.14 -4.49 -24.15
N VAL A 104 -10.92 -3.97 -24.37
CA VAL A 104 -10.24 -3.99 -25.68
C VAL A 104 -9.34 -5.22 -25.86
N GLU A 105 -9.12 -5.96 -24.78
CA GLU A 105 -8.34 -7.19 -24.79
C GLU A 105 -9.14 -8.35 -25.41
N LYS A 106 -8.43 -9.34 -25.96
CA LYS A 106 -9.05 -10.56 -26.47
C LYS A 106 -9.57 -11.40 -25.31
N GLU A 107 -10.76 -11.96 -25.46
CA GLU A 107 -11.42 -12.76 -24.43
C GLU A 107 -10.54 -13.92 -23.90
N TYR A 108 -9.80 -14.60 -24.79
CA TYR A 108 -8.87 -15.66 -24.38
C TYR A 108 -7.74 -15.16 -23.48
N ASN A 109 -7.33 -13.90 -23.62
CA ASN A 109 -6.34 -13.26 -22.74
C ASN A 109 -6.96 -12.86 -21.42
N ASN A 110 -8.18 -12.30 -21.42
CA ASN A 110 -8.88 -12.00 -20.17
C ASN A 110 -9.05 -13.26 -19.32
N ASN A 111 -9.48 -14.37 -19.93
CA ASN A 111 -9.66 -15.64 -19.25
C ASN A 111 -8.32 -16.25 -18.79
N GLY A 112 -7.28 -16.14 -19.62
CA GLY A 112 -5.92 -16.54 -19.23
C GLY A 112 -5.37 -15.73 -18.05
N ALA A 113 -5.66 -14.42 -17.99
CA ALA A 113 -5.28 -13.55 -16.89
C ALA A 113 -5.97 -13.95 -15.58
N LYS A 114 -7.29 -14.20 -15.62
CA LYS A 114 -8.07 -14.66 -14.46
C LYS A 114 -7.49 -15.95 -13.89
N LEU A 115 -7.21 -16.93 -14.75
CA LEU A 115 -6.59 -18.19 -14.32
C LEU A 115 -5.19 -17.96 -13.71
N ALA A 116 -4.37 -17.10 -14.32
CA ALA A 116 -3.06 -16.76 -13.79
C ALA A 116 -3.14 -16.11 -12.40
N ILE A 117 -4.09 -15.18 -12.19
CA ILE A 117 -4.35 -14.54 -10.90
C ILE A 117 -4.71 -15.58 -9.85
N GLU A 118 -5.65 -16.49 -10.15
CA GLU A 118 -6.07 -17.55 -9.22
C GLU A 118 -4.89 -18.42 -8.79
N ILE A 119 -4.06 -18.85 -9.75
CA ILE A 119 -2.88 -19.69 -9.49
C ILE A 119 -1.83 -18.95 -8.64
N ILE A 120 -1.51 -17.70 -8.98
CA ILE A 120 -0.50 -16.90 -8.28
C ILE A 120 -0.96 -16.57 -6.85
N GLU A 121 -2.24 -16.21 -6.68
CA GLU A 121 -2.80 -15.94 -5.36
C GLU A 121 -2.84 -17.19 -4.48
N GLU A 122 -3.22 -18.35 -5.03
CA GLU A 122 -3.22 -19.59 -4.26
C GLU A 122 -1.79 -20.02 -3.92
N ALA A 123 -0.85 -19.94 -4.85
CA ALA A 123 0.57 -20.20 -4.57
C ALA A 123 1.10 -19.25 -3.47
N SER A 124 0.74 -17.96 -3.52
CA SER A 124 1.11 -16.98 -2.49
C SER A 124 0.51 -17.34 -1.13
N ARG A 125 -0.76 -17.79 -1.09
CA ARG A 125 -1.41 -18.26 0.13
C ARG A 125 -0.73 -19.50 0.71
N ILE A 126 -0.29 -20.44 -0.12
CA ILE A 126 0.45 -21.63 0.32
C ILE A 126 1.79 -21.23 0.94
N VAL A 127 2.55 -20.35 0.28
CA VAL A 127 3.82 -19.83 0.82
C VAL A 127 3.60 -19.08 2.14
N GLU A 128 2.58 -18.22 2.21
CA GLU A 128 2.24 -17.49 3.45
C GLU A 128 1.80 -18.41 4.59
N ARG A 129 1.10 -19.52 4.30
CA ARG A 129 0.72 -20.54 5.30
C ARG A 129 1.90 -21.37 5.79
N GLN A 130 2.89 -21.61 4.93
CA GLN A 130 4.11 -22.34 5.28
C GLN A 130 5.19 -21.44 5.92
N ALA A 131 5.04 -20.12 5.79
CA ALA A 131 5.95 -19.17 6.41
C ALA A 131 5.81 -19.23 7.94
N VAL A 132 6.95 -19.40 8.62
CA VAL A 132 7.03 -19.29 10.07
C VAL A 132 6.92 -17.81 10.43
N HIS A 133 5.77 -17.40 10.96
CA HIS A 133 5.55 -16.03 11.44
C HIS A 133 5.94 -15.93 12.90
N CYS A 134 6.61 -14.84 13.29
CA CYS A 134 6.98 -14.59 14.68
C CYS A 134 6.28 -13.33 15.21
N CYS A 135 5.88 -13.38 16.47
CA CYS A 135 5.33 -12.22 17.19
C CYS A 135 6.34 -11.09 17.17
N ARG A 136 5.92 -9.90 16.75
CA ARG A 136 6.78 -8.72 16.67
C ARG A 136 7.27 -8.22 18.05
N ARG A 137 6.54 -8.54 19.13
CA ARG A 137 6.86 -8.09 20.50
C ARG A 137 7.76 -9.07 21.23
N CYS A 138 7.39 -10.34 21.26
CA CYS A 138 8.10 -11.35 22.05
C CYS A 138 8.88 -12.38 21.23
N GLY A 139 8.79 -12.34 19.89
CA GLY A 139 9.52 -13.23 19.00
C GLY A 139 9.02 -14.68 18.93
N VAL A 140 7.97 -15.04 19.69
CA VAL A 140 7.41 -16.40 19.65
C VAL A 140 6.84 -16.73 18.28
N LYS A 141 7.00 -17.98 17.84
CA LYS A 141 6.35 -18.47 16.62
C LYS A 141 4.84 -18.38 16.79
N LEU A 142 4.17 -17.90 15.76
CA LEU A 142 2.72 -17.75 15.72
C LEU A 142 2.10 -18.97 15.07
N GLU A 143 0.97 -19.37 15.62
CA GLU A 143 0.02 -20.22 14.91
C GLU A 143 -0.65 -19.43 13.77
N ALA A 144 -1.16 -20.14 12.76
CA ALA A 144 -1.74 -19.51 11.56
C ALA A 144 -2.94 -18.59 11.88
N ASP A 145 -3.73 -18.94 12.89
CA ASP A 145 -4.87 -18.16 13.38
C ASP A 145 -4.42 -16.91 14.15
N GLU A 146 -3.38 -17.01 14.99
CA GLU A 146 -2.77 -15.86 15.68
C GLU A 146 -2.22 -14.84 14.70
N TYR A 147 -1.48 -15.29 13.68
CA TYR A 147 -0.99 -14.44 12.59
C TYR A 147 -2.16 -13.77 11.86
N THR A 148 -3.15 -14.55 11.41
CA THR A 148 -4.28 -14.02 10.65
C THR A 148 -5.06 -12.98 11.46
N ARG A 149 -5.34 -13.27 12.74
CA ARG A 149 -6.09 -12.37 13.62
C ARG A 149 -5.34 -11.08 13.89
N SER A 150 -4.06 -11.18 14.27
CA SER A 150 -3.22 -10.01 14.56
C SER A 150 -2.96 -9.17 13.32
N HIS A 151 -2.74 -9.79 12.16
CA HIS A 151 -2.56 -9.09 10.90
C HIS A 151 -3.84 -8.41 10.44
N LYS A 152 -5.02 -9.02 10.62
CA LYS A 152 -6.31 -8.39 10.30
C LYS A 152 -6.61 -7.18 11.20
N ALA A 153 -6.28 -7.26 12.49
CA ALA A 153 -6.55 -6.17 13.44
C ALA A 153 -5.51 -5.04 13.40
N PHE A 154 -4.24 -5.38 13.18
CA PHE A 154 -3.11 -4.47 13.38
C PHE A 154 -2.12 -4.42 12.22
N GLN A 155 -2.32 -5.20 11.15
CA GLN A 155 -1.36 -5.38 10.05
C GLN A 155 0.05 -5.78 10.53
N ARG A 156 0.14 -6.38 11.72
CA ARG A 156 1.37 -6.77 12.39
C ARG A 156 1.18 -8.10 13.11
N PRO A 157 2.17 -9.01 13.05
CA PRO A 157 2.08 -10.32 13.70
C PRO A 157 2.24 -10.18 15.22
N PHE A 158 1.24 -10.63 15.97
CA PHE A 158 1.25 -10.72 17.43
C PHE A 158 0.66 -12.05 17.88
N CYS A 159 1.26 -12.67 18.89
CA CYS A 159 0.65 -13.83 19.55
C CYS A 159 -0.56 -13.39 20.36
N ASN A 160 -1.37 -14.34 20.80
CA ASN A 160 -2.59 -14.07 21.56
C ASN A 160 -2.34 -13.17 22.77
N TYR A 161 -1.30 -13.46 23.54
CA TYR A 161 -0.93 -12.68 24.72
C TYR A 161 -0.62 -11.21 24.38
N CYS A 162 0.29 -10.98 23.43
CA CYS A 162 0.65 -9.62 23.02
C CYS A 162 -0.50 -8.91 22.28
N PHE A 163 -1.34 -9.65 21.56
CA PHE A 163 -2.54 -9.12 20.93
C PHE A 163 -3.50 -8.56 21.99
N ASP A 164 -3.78 -9.34 23.03
CA ASP A 164 -4.70 -8.94 24.10
C ASP A 164 -4.13 -7.78 24.90
N GLU A 165 -2.84 -7.76 25.22
CA GLU A 165 -2.20 -6.61 25.84
C GLU A 165 -2.29 -5.35 24.97
N VAL A 166 -1.92 -5.43 23.68
CA VAL A 166 -1.99 -4.27 22.77
C VAL A 166 -3.43 -3.82 22.59
N PHE A 167 -4.39 -4.74 22.49
CA PHE A 167 -5.81 -4.44 22.34
C PHE A 167 -6.38 -3.81 23.61
N LEU A 168 -6.04 -4.34 24.79
CA LEU A 168 -6.41 -3.79 26.10
C LEU A 168 -5.77 -2.42 26.33
N GLU A 169 -4.49 -2.26 26.04
CA GLU A 169 -3.80 -0.97 26.10
C GLU A 169 -4.48 0.05 25.18
N ARG A 170 -4.87 -0.33 23.95
CA ARG A 170 -5.56 0.56 23.00
C ARG A 170 -6.97 0.93 23.47
N ARG A 171 -7.74 -0.05 23.96
CA ARG A 171 -9.07 0.18 24.51
C ARG A 171 -8.99 1.08 25.74
N ASN A 172 -8.03 0.82 26.63
CA ASN A 172 -7.75 1.65 27.79
C ASN A 172 -7.29 3.05 27.38
N PHE A 173 -6.50 3.20 26.32
CA PHE A 173 -6.11 4.50 25.78
C PHE A 173 -7.31 5.26 25.20
N GLU A 174 -8.16 4.62 24.41
CA GLU A 174 -9.40 5.22 23.88
C GLU A 174 -10.35 5.64 25.01
N THR A 175 -10.54 4.78 26.01
CA THR A 175 -11.33 5.09 27.20
C THR A 175 -10.71 6.26 27.98
N LYS A 176 -9.38 6.30 28.16
CA LYS A 176 -8.68 7.43 28.79
C LYS A 176 -8.86 8.74 28.01
N VAL A 177 -8.70 8.71 26.69
CA VAL A 177 -8.90 9.87 25.81
C VAL A 177 -10.33 10.40 25.92
N GLN A 178 -11.32 9.51 25.97
CA GLN A 178 -12.73 9.89 26.11
C GLN A 178 -13.04 10.46 27.51
N LEU A 179 -12.44 9.91 28.56
CA LEU A 179 -12.55 10.45 29.92
C LEU A 179 -11.88 11.82 30.08
N GLN A 180 -10.87 12.14 29.25
CA GLN A 180 -10.22 13.45 29.23
C GLN A 180 -11.06 14.54 28.54
N LYS A 181 -12.10 14.19 27.76
CA LYS A 181 -13.00 15.16 27.10
C LYS A 181 -14.09 15.65 28.05
N ASN A 182 -13.74 16.58 28.93
CA ASN A 182 -14.61 17.07 30.00
C ASN A 182 -15.04 18.54 29.82
N ILE A 183 -14.62 19.20 28.74
CA ILE A 183 -14.99 20.58 28.45
C ILE A 183 -15.99 20.60 27.30
N ARG A 184 -17.11 21.32 27.44
CA ARG A 184 -18.15 21.42 26.41
C ARG A 184 -18.06 22.76 25.68
N ALA A 185 -17.91 22.72 24.36
CA ALA A 185 -17.98 23.88 23.49
C ALA A 185 -19.42 24.32 23.21
N LYS A 186 -19.60 25.53 22.68
CA LYS A 186 -20.93 26.14 22.43
C LYS A 186 -21.80 25.35 21.44
N ASP A 187 -21.17 24.68 20.49
CA ASP A 187 -21.84 23.82 19.51
C ASP A 187 -22.15 22.41 20.04
N GLY A 188 -21.79 22.13 21.30
CA GLY A 188 -22.04 20.86 21.98
C GLY A 188 -20.89 19.85 21.91
N THR A 189 -19.78 20.18 21.23
CA THR A 189 -18.61 19.29 21.12
C THR A 189 -17.88 19.17 22.46
N TRP A 190 -17.51 17.95 22.86
CA TRP A 190 -16.69 17.69 24.05
C TRP A 190 -15.21 17.64 23.67
N VAL A 191 -14.38 18.48 24.30
CA VAL A 191 -12.95 18.67 24.01
C VAL A 191 -12.08 18.48 25.26
N GLN A 192 -10.76 18.34 25.08
CA GLN A 192 -9.82 17.99 26.15
C GLN A 192 -9.14 19.21 26.79
N SER A 193 -9.18 20.37 26.13
CA SER A 193 -8.51 21.58 26.60
C SER A 193 -9.28 22.86 26.27
N ASP A 194 -8.98 23.92 27.02
CA ASP A 194 -9.57 25.23 26.79
C ASP A 194 -9.16 25.84 25.43
N GLY A 195 -7.97 25.52 24.92
CA GLY A 195 -7.52 25.95 23.59
C GLY A 195 -8.36 25.34 22.48
N GLU A 196 -8.64 24.04 22.55
CA GLU A 196 -9.54 23.35 21.61
C GLU A 196 -10.97 23.88 21.70
N ARG A 197 -11.47 24.19 22.91
CA ARG A 197 -12.79 24.81 23.09
C ARG A 197 -12.88 26.14 22.33
N LEU A 198 -11.86 26.98 22.45
CA LEU A 198 -11.81 28.26 21.73
C LEU A 198 -11.78 28.04 20.21
N ILE A 199 -11.04 27.05 19.72
CA ILE A 199 -11.03 26.68 18.29
C ILE A 199 -12.43 26.26 17.83
N CYS A 200 -13.12 25.37 18.55
CA CYS A 200 -14.52 24.99 18.28
C CYS A 200 -15.43 26.21 18.18
N GLU A 201 -15.31 27.13 19.15
CA GLU A 201 -16.15 28.32 19.21
C GLU A 201 -15.91 29.28 18.04
N VAL A 202 -14.65 29.45 17.62
CA VAL A 202 -14.31 30.25 16.43
C VAL A 202 -14.87 29.59 15.18
N LEU A 203 -14.62 28.29 14.96
CA LEU A 203 -15.11 27.57 13.79
C LEU A 203 -16.65 27.59 13.71
N HIS A 204 -17.33 27.46 14.85
CA HIS A 204 -18.78 27.57 14.95
C HIS A 204 -19.29 28.97 14.61
N ALA A 205 -18.65 30.02 15.14
CA ALA A 205 -19.02 31.41 14.87
C ALA A 205 -18.87 31.77 13.38
N GLU A 206 -17.82 31.27 12.73
CA GLU A 206 -17.53 31.45 11.31
C GLU A 206 -18.30 30.47 10.40
N ARG A 207 -19.13 29.60 10.99
CA ARG A 207 -19.92 28.56 10.30
C ARG A 207 -19.07 27.58 9.47
N ILE A 208 -17.83 27.36 9.87
CA ILE A 208 -16.92 26.41 9.22
C ILE A 208 -17.18 25.01 9.78
N ARG A 209 -17.50 24.05 8.91
CA ARG A 209 -17.68 22.66 9.32
C ARG A 209 -16.33 22.02 9.65
N TYR A 210 -16.30 21.27 10.74
CA TYR A 210 -15.11 20.55 11.18
C TYR A 210 -15.46 19.16 11.72
N ARG A 211 -14.43 18.31 11.80
CA ARG A 211 -14.44 17.02 12.50
C ARG A 211 -13.43 17.08 13.64
N TYR A 212 -13.87 16.84 14.87
CA TYR A 212 -13.02 16.85 16.06
C TYR A 212 -12.54 15.44 16.42
N ASP A 213 -11.24 15.30 16.63
CA ASP A 213 -10.60 14.09 17.16
C ASP A 213 -10.99 12.81 16.38
N GLU A 214 -11.25 12.96 15.08
CA GLU A 214 -11.62 11.88 14.17
C GLU A 214 -10.35 11.16 13.68
N ARG A 215 -10.38 9.83 13.70
CA ARG A 215 -9.26 9.02 13.19
C ARG A 215 -9.27 9.05 11.67
N PHE A 216 -8.20 9.56 11.06
CA PHE A 216 -7.97 9.37 9.64
C PHE A 216 -7.07 8.15 9.42
N ARG A 217 -7.45 7.29 8.48
CA ARG A 217 -6.57 6.26 7.94
C ARG A 217 -5.62 6.94 6.97
N ILE A 218 -4.33 6.94 7.25
CA ILE A 218 -3.31 7.32 6.28
C ILE A 218 -2.46 6.08 5.98
N LEU A 219 -2.15 5.90 4.69
CA LEU A 219 -1.34 4.81 4.14
C LEU A 219 0.06 4.77 4.78
N ASP A 220 0.73 3.63 4.66
CA ASP A 220 2.03 3.31 5.29
C ASP A 220 2.03 3.05 6.81
N GLY A 221 0.87 2.64 7.36
CA GLY A 221 0.83 1.98 8.67
C GLY A 221 0.95 2.89 9.90
N TYR A 222 0.87 4.21 9.73
CA TYR A 222 0.81 5.18 10.83
C TYR A 222 -0.57 5.85 10.89
N ALA A 223 -1.33 5.56 11.96
CA ALA A 223 -2.58 6.25 12.23
C ALA A 223 -2.27 7.64 12.85
N ILE A 224 -2.48 8.72 12.08
CA ILE A 224 -2.38 10.09 12.58
C ILE A 224 -3.79 10.54 12.98
N ARG A 225 -3.90 11.12 14.18
CA ARG A 225 -5.14 11.65 14.72
C ARG A 225 -4.98 13.16 14.92
N PRO A 226 -5.56 14.00 14.04
CA PRO A 226 -5.58 15.45 14.23
C PRO A 226 -6.53 15.85 15.35
N ASP A 227 -6.29 17.01 15.95
CA ASP A 227 -7.27 17.62 16.86
C ASP A 227 -8.51 18.05 16.08
N PHE A 228 -8.31 18.70 14.92
CA PHE A 228 -9.40 19.05 14.00
C PHE A 228 -9.06 18.79 12.53
N TYR A 229 -10.08 18.46 11.75
CA TYR A 229 -10.01 18.44 10.30
C TYR A 229 -11.15 19.28 9.72
N LEU A 230 -10.82 20.15 8.77
CA LEU A 230 -11.76 21.02 8.05
C LEU A 230 -11.95 20.48 6.62
N PRO A 231 -13.05 19.76 6.33
CA PRO A 231 -13.27 19.14 5.03
C PRO A 231 -13.33 20.13 3.86
N GLU A 232 -13.82 21.35 4.12
CA GLU A 232 -14.02 22.36 3.09
C GLU A 232 -12.70 22.93 2.54
N PHE A 233 -11.65 22.93 3.36
CA PHE A 233 -10.33 23.46 3.00
C PHE A 233 -9.27 22.36 2.77
N ASP A 234 -9.61 21.10 3.07
CA ASP A 234 -8.67 19.98 3.23
C ASP A 234 -7.49 20.36 4.14
N VAL A 235 -7.81 20.94 5.29
CA VAL A 235 -6.84 21.46 6.28
C VAL A 235 -6.99 20.73 7.60
N TYR A 236 -5.84 20.38 8.19
CA TYR A 236 -5.72 19.78 9.52
C TYR A 236 -5.27 20.84 10.52
N ILE A 237 -5.83 20.84 11.72
CA ILE A 237 -5.45 21.76 12.81
C ILE A 237 -4.93 20.94 14.00
N GLU A 238 -3.83 21.42 14.58
CA GLU A 238 -3.22 20.89 15.80
C GLU A 238 -3.05 22.03 16.81
N TYR A 239 -3.46 21.79 18.06
CA TYR A 239 -3.26 22.69 19.18
C TYR A 239 -2.16 22.15 20.12
N TRP A 240 -0.99 22.79 20.08
CA TRP A 240 0.22 22.32 20.77
C TRP A 240 0.28 22.82 22.21
N GLY A 241 -0.59 22.29 23.07
CA GLY A 241 -0.85 22.85 24.41
C GLY A 241 0.19 22.65 25.51
N MET A 242 1.28 21.91 25.29
CA MET A 242 2.26 21.56 26.33
C MET A 242 3.69 22.02 25.99
N ASP A 243 4.45 22.45 27.00
CA ASP A 243 5.82 22.95 26.84
C ASP A 243 6.85 22.05 27.56
N THR A 244 6.79 20.74 27.32
CA THR A 244 7.79 19.78 27.82
C THR A 244 8.69 19.29 26.69
N ALA A 245 9.95 18.94 27.02
CA ALA A 245 10.92 18.48 26.01
C ALA A 245 10.44 17.24 25.24
N ASP A 246 9.88 16.25 25.94
CA ASP A 246 9.33 15.04 25.33
C ASP A 246 8.13 15.35 24.41
N TYR A 247 7.30 16.33 24.79
CA TYR A 247 6.18 16.77 23.97
C TYR A 247 6.66 17.48 22.68
N LYS A 248 7.70 18.30 22.76
CA LYS A 248 8.31 18.96 21.57
C LYS A 248 8.85 17.95 20.57
N ILE A 249 9.48 16.87 21.05
CA ILE A 249 9.95 15.77 20.18
C ILE A 249 8.76 15.12 19.45
N GLY A 250 7.66 14.86 20.16
CA GLY A 250 6.44 14.31 19.58
C GLY A 250 5.79 15.24 18.55
N MET A 251 5.69 16.53 18.87
CA MET A 251 5.21 17.58 17.98
C MET A 251 5.99 17.64 16.67
N LEU A 252 7.33 17.70 16.74
CA LEU A 252 8.19 17.77 15.55
C LEU A 252 8.03 16.54 14.64
N LYS A 253 7.95 15.34 15.22
CA LYS A 253 7.67 14.11 14.47
C LYS A 253 6.32 14.18 13.75
N LYS A 254 5.28 14.68 14.42
CA LYS A 254 3.93 14.80 13.85
C LYS A 254 3.90 15.82 12.71
N GLN A 255 4.55 16.97 12.88
CA GLN A 255 4.69 17.99 11.82
C GLN A 255 5.43 17.44 10.59
N GLN A 256 6.53 16.71 10.79
CA GLN A 256 7.28 16.08 9.72
C GLN A 256 6.43 15.05 8.94
N LEU A 257 5.59 14.28 9.63
CA LEU A 257 4.67 13.33 8.99
C LEU A 257 3.63 14.05 8.12
N TYR A 258 3.03 15.14 8.59
CA TYR A 258 2.11 15.95 7.78
C TYR A 258 2.81 16.48 6.52
N GLN A 259 4.06 16.95 6.65
CA GLN A 259 4.86 17.46 5.53
C GLN A 259 5.20 16.36 4.52
N GLN A 260 5.67 15.19 4.97
CA GLN A 260 5.99 14.05 4.11
C GLN A 260 4.79 13.56 3.30
N GLN A 261 3.59 13.67 3.87
CA GLN A 261 2.34 13.25 3.23
C GLN A 261 1.66 14.37 2.43
N GLY A 262 2.29 15.54 2.30
CA GLY A 262 1.75 16.68 1.54
C GLY A 262 0.44 17.24 2.10
N LYS A 263 0.19 17.09 3.40
CA LYS A 263 -1.05 17.52 4.06
C LYS A 263 -0.94 18.95 4.55
N ARG A 264 -2.02 19.72 4.41
CA ARG A 264 -2.10 21.13 4.85
C ARG A 264 -2.32 21.19 6.35
N LEU A 265 -1.36 21.78 7.08
CA LEU A 265 -1.38 21.83 8.53
C LEU A 265 -1.44 23.27 9.04
N VAL A 266 -2.35 23.54 9.97
CA VAL A 266 -2.40 24.74 10.81
C VAL A 266 -1.98 24.34 12.22
N SER A 267 -0.92 24.96 12.70
CA SER A 267 -0.41 24.77 14.06
C SER A 267 -0.80 25.96 14.93
N LEU A 268 -1.47 25.71 16.04
CA LEU A 268 -1.84 26.69 17.05
C LEU A 268 -1.12 26.41 18.37
N TYR A 269 -0.80 27.45 19.11
CA TYR A 269 0.01 27.36 20.34
C TYR A 269 -0.65 28.10 21.51
N PRO A 270 -0.22 27.88 22.77
CA PRO A 270 -0.76 28.59 23.93
C PRO A 270 -0.70 30.11 23.81
N GLU A 271 0.30 30.66 23.12
CA GLU A 271 0.47 32.09 22.86
C GLU A 271 -0.60 32.65 21.93
N ASP A 272 -1.24 31.80 21.11
CA ASP A 272 -2.34 32.19 20.22
C ASP A 272 -3.65 32.36 21.00
N LYS A 273 -3.78 31.77 22.20
CA LYS A 273 -5.05 31.76 22.98
C LYS A 273 -5.71 33.14 23.16
N PRO A 274 -4.99 34.20 23.57
CA PRO A 274 -5.61 35.51 23.77
C PRO A 274 -6.22 36.11 22.49
N ARG A 275 -5.75 35.67 21.32
CA ARG A 275 -6.22 36.13 20.01
C ARG A 275 -6.59 34.94 19.12
N MET A 276 -7.21 33.90 19.69
CA MET A 276 -7.44 32.63 19.00
C MET A 276 -8.19 32.81 17.68
N ARG A 277 -9.19 33.71 17.66
CA ARG A 277 -9.97 34.01 16.45
C ARG A 277 -9.07 34.53 15.32
N ASP A 278 -8.34 35.60 15.58
CA ASP A 278 -7.49 36.25 14.58
C ASP A 278 -6.37 35.29 14.14
N ALA A 279 -5.70 34.63 15.09
CA ALA A 279 -4.62 33.69 14.80
C ALA A 279 -5.07 32.50 13.94
N LEU A 280 -6.25 31.94 14.21
CA LEU A 280 -6.80 30.85 13.40
C LEU A 280 -7.19 31.35 12.00
N LEU A 281 -7.90 32.47 11.91
CA LEU A 281 -8.36 33.00 10.63
C LEU A 281 -7.21 33.44 9.73
N ASP A 282 -6.18 34.10 10.26
CA ASP A 282 -4.97 34.50 9.51
C ASP A 282 -4.23 33.27 8.95
N LYS A 283 -4.17 32.18 9.73
CA LYS A 283 -3.55 30.92 9.29
C LYS A 283 -4.41 30.21 8.24
N LEU A 284 -5.74 30.26 8.37
CA LEU A 284 -6.67 29.68 7.39
C LEU A 284 -6.74 30.46 6.08
N GLY A 285 -6.57 31.78 6.11
CA GLY A 285 -6.57 32.64 4.92
C GLY A 285 -5.51 32.27 3.88
N LYS A 286 -4.49 31.48 4.26
CA LYS A 286 -3.49 30.92 3.33
C LYS A 286 -4.01 29.77 2.47
N TYR A 287 -5.20 29.27 2.77
CA TYR A 287 -5.81 28.08 2.15
C TYR A 287 -7.20 28.38 1.54
N GLN A 288 -7.64 29.64 1.57
CA GLN A 288 -8.77 30.16 0.80
C GLN A 288 -8.33 30.49 -0.62
#